data_AF-A0A4Y2QK05-F1
#
_entry.id   AF-A0A4Y2QK05-F1
#
_cell.length_a   1.000
_cell.length_b   1.000
_cell.length_c   1.000
_cell.angle_alpha   90.00
_cell.angle_beta   90.00
_cell.angle_gamma   90.00
#
_symmetry.space_group_name_H-M   'P 1'
#
loop_
_entity.id
_entity.type
_entity.pdbx_description
1 polymer ?
#
loop_
_entity_poly.entity_id
_entity_poly.type
_entity_poly.pdbx_seq_one_letter_code
_entity_poly.pdbx_strand_id
1 'polypeptide(L)'
;MRSREAQLKLNIDKTDKFIRTSEIPAKNKIIEQTVKINDNTYNAYTDGSRINNETEFAVCIFKSNKPYQDSLYRLNPTNSDFQAELVAIDLLPSGF
;
A
#
# COMPACT_ATOMS: atom_id res chain seq x y z
N MET A 1 -14.58 -8.29 11.22
CA MET A 1 -14.05 -9.63 10.91
C MET A 1 -12.65 -9.44 10.30
N ARG A 2 -11.56 -10.08 10.78
CA ARG A 2 -10.24 -9.91 10.12
C ARG A 2 -10.32 -10.56 8.74
N SER A 3 -9.86 -9.90 7.68
CA SER A 3 -9.94 -10.50 6.34
C SER A 3 -8.87 -11.59 6.20
N ARG A 4 -9.30 -12.86 6.12
CA ARG A 4 -8.37 -13.99 5.87
C ARG A 4 -7.65 -13.83 4.53
N GLU A 5 -8.29 -13.21 3.55
CA GLU A 5 -7.70 -12.99 2.22
C GLU A 5 -6.50 -12.06 2.27
N ALA A 6 -6.57 -10.97 3.05
CA ALA A 6 -5.44 -10.06 3.21
C ALA A 6 -4.25 -10.78 3.87
N GLN A 7 -4.50 -11.58 4.92
CA GLN A 7 -3.46 -12.35 5.59
C GLN A 7 -2.83 -13.44 4.71
N LEU A 8 -3.62 -14.05 3.81
CA LEU A 8 -3.12 -15.05 2.86
C LEU A 8 -2.30 -14.43 1.73
N LYS A 9 -2.71 -13.26 1.24
CA LYS A 9 -2.04 -12.56 0.13
C LYS A 9 -0.78 -11.81 0.56
N LEU A 10 -0.79 -11.23 1.74
CA LEU A 10 0.23 -10.28 2.19
C LEU A 10 1.02 -10.89 3.34
N ASN A 11 2.30 -11.16 3.10
CA ASN A 11 3.22 -11.56 4.17
C ASN A 11 3.71 -10.32 4.91
N ILE A 12 2.82 -9.71 5.69
CA ILE A 12 3.07 -8.42 6.35
C ILE A 12 4.25 -8.52 7.32
N ASP A 13 4.53 -9.71 7.85
CA ASP A 13 5.70 -9.95 8.72
C ASP A 13 7.04 -9.91 7.97
N LYS A 14 7.01 -9.91 6.63
CA LYS A 14 8.15 -9.64 5.75
C LYS A 14 8.25 -8.17 5.31
N THR A 15 7.40 -7.28 5.83
CA THR A 15 7.55 -5.84 5.57
C THR A 15 8.87 -5.33 6.14
N ASP A 16 9.41 -4.29 5.51
CA ASP A 16 10.70 -3.73 5.90
C ASP A 16 10.70 -3.25 7.36
N LYS A 17 11.87 -3.36 7.99
CA LYS A 17 12.07 -2.87 9.35
C LYS A 17 12.17 -1.35 9.34
N PHE A 18 11.68 -0.72 10.41
CA PHE A 18 11.88 0.69 10.64
C PHE A 18 13.39 1.01 10.71
N ILE A 19 13.87 1.86 9.81
CA ILE A 19 15.23 2.40 9.80
C ILE A 19 15.11 3.92 9.88
N ARG A 20 15.91 4.58 10.72
CA ARG A 20 15.90 6.04 10.80
C ARG A 20 16.36 6.63 9.46
N THR A 21 15.65 7.63 8.96
CA THR A 21 16.03 8.31 7.71
C THR A 21 17.46 8.87 7.78
N SER A 22 17.95 9.25 8.95
CA SER A 22 19.34 9.70 9.15
C SER A 22 20.38 8.62 8.83
N GLU A 23 20.03 7.34 8.98
CA GLU A 23 20.92 6.18 8.77
C GLU A 23 20.94 5.71 7.31
N ILE A 24 20.00 6.17 6.48
CA ILE A 24 19.92 5.80 5.06
C ILE A 24 20.94 6.64 4.25
N PRO A 25 21.83 6.03 3.47
CA PRO A 25 22.77 6.76 2.60
C PRO A 25 22.03 7.68 1.61
N ALA A 26 22.59 8.87 1.34
CA ALA A 26 21.94 9.87 0.47
C ALA A 26 21.57 9.33 -0.93
N LYS A 27 22.45 8.51 -1.52
CA LYS A 27 22.22 7.85 -2.81
C LYS A 27 21.03 6.88 -2.82
N ASN A 28 20.62 6.36 -1.66
CA ASN A 28 19.47 5.44 -1.52
C ASN A 28 18.17 6.19 -1.18
N LYS A 29 18.25 7.49 -0.88
CA LYS A 29 17.08 8.34 -0.57
C LYS A 29 16.42 8.90 -1.83
N ILE A 30 17.14 8.87 -2.94
CA ILE A 30 16.70 9.45 -4.20
C ILE A 30 15.95 8.36 -4.97
N ILE A 31 14.65 8.56 -5.15
CA ILE A 31 13.83 7.76 -6.06
C ILE A 31 13.63 8.61 -7.31
N GLU A 32 14.40 8.31 -8.36
CA GLU A 32 14.22 8.96 -9.67
C GLU A 32 13.21 8.18 -10.50
N GLN A 33 12.12 8.84 -10.88
CA GLN A 33 11.15 8.27 -11.81
C GLN A 33 11.74 8.35 -13.23
N THR A 34 12.44 7.28 -13.64
CA THR A 34 13.19 7.21 -14.90
C THR A 34 12.32 6.90 -16.12
N VAL A 35 11.06 6.51 -15.91
CA VAL A 35 10.14 6.10 -16.99
C VAL A 35 8.94 7.04 -17.03
N LYS A 36 8.71 7.67 -18.19
CA LYS A 36 7.41 8.27 -18.52
C LYS A 36 6.49 7.12 -18.94
N ILE A 37 5.54 6.78 -18.07
CA ILE A 37 4.51 5.79 -18.39
C ILE A 37 3.52 6.47 -19.34
N ASN A 38 3.57 6.08 -20.63
CA ASN A 38 2.62 6.56 -21.62
C ASN A 38 1.27 5.84 -21.42
N ASP A 39 0.20 6.64 -21.36
CA ASP A 39 -1.19 6.22 -21.16
C ASP A 39 -1.42 5.37 -19.90
N ASN A 40 -1.42 6.03 -18.75
CA ASN A 40 -1.95 5.42 -17.55
C ASN A 40 -3.47 5.20 -17.73
N THR A 41 -3.84 4.00 -18.15
CA THR A 41 -5.24 3.61 -18.37
C THR A 41 -6.02 3.58 -17.05
N TYR A 42 -5.32 3.48 -15.90
CA TYR A 42 -5.92 3.33 -14.58
C TYR A 42 -5.29 4.22 -13.50
N ASN A 43 -6.08 4.91 -12.70
CA ASN A 43 -5.58 5.64 -11.53
C ASN A 43 -5.90 4.86 -10.25
N ALA A 44 -4.92 4.64 -9.38
CA ALA A 44 -5.14 4.01 -8.08
C ALA A 44 -4.99 5.04 -6.95
N TYR A 45 -5.91 4.97 -5.99
CA TYR A 45 -5.87 5.72 -4.73
C TYR A 45 -5.85 4.70 -3.61
N THR A 46 -4.88 4.82 -2.72
CA THR A 46 -4.67 3.90 -1.61
C THR A 46 -4.60 4.68 -0.31
N ASP A 47 -5.17 4.15 0.75
CA ASP A 47 -5.10 4.75 2.08
C ASP A 47 -4.98 3.66 3.15
N GLY A 48 -4.17 3.90 4.18
CA GLY A 48 -3.94 3.01 5.30
C GLY A 48 -4.22 3.75 6.60
N SER A 49 -4.97 3.14 7.53
CA SER A 49 -5.38 3.81 8.77
C SER A 49 -5.40 2.86 9.96
N ARG A 50 -5.18 3.42 11.14
CA ARG A 50 -5.28 2.77 12.43
C ARG A 50 -6.04 3.63 13.41
N ILE A 51 -7.16 3.13 13.90
CA ILE A 51 -7.99 3.79 14.92
C ILE A 51 -8.29 2.77 16.01
N ASN A 52 -8.07 3.14 17.28
CA ASN A 52 -8.45 2.34 18.45
C ASN A 52 -8.04 0.85 18.38
N ASN A 53 -6.79 0.57 17.95
CA ASN A 53 -6.23 -0.78 17.73
C ASN A 53 -6.86 -1.59 16.58
N GLU A 54 -7.65 -0.98 15.72
CA GLU A 54 -8.01 -1.57 14.44
C GLU A 54 -7.13 -0.95 13.37
N THR A 55 -6.54 -1.80 12.53
CA THR A 55 -5.65 -1.39 11.43
C THR A 55 -6.27 -1.88 10.13
N GLU A 56 -6.50 -0.97 9.20
CA GLU A 56 -7.25 -1.20 7.96
C GLU A 56 -6.60 -0.45 6.80
N PHE A 57 -6.86 -0.91 5.59
CA PHE A 57 -6.46 -0.19 4.38
C PHE A 57 -7.50 -0.33 3.28
N ALA A 58 -7.57 0.68 2.43
CA ALA A 58 -8.46 0.75 1.28
C ALA A 58 -7.66 0.97 -0.01
N VAL A 59 -8.13 0.38 -1.09
CA VAL A 59 -7.61 0.55 -2.45
C VAL A 59 -8.78 0.86 -3.37
N CYS A 60 -8.68 1.94 -4.14
CA CYS A 60 -9.67 2.39 -5.11
C CYS A 60 -9.01 2.56 -6.48
N ILE A 61 -9.45 1.79 -7.47
CA ILE A 61 -8.98 1.82 -8.83
C ILE A 61 -10.02 2.52 -9.71
N PHE A 62 -9.56 3.46 -10.52
CA PHE A 62 -10.33 4.19 -11.52
C PHE A 62 -9.81 3.87 -12.91
N LYS A 63 -10.69 3.81 -13.89
CA LYS A 63 -10.36 3.74 -15.32
C LYS A 63 -10.97 4.93 -16.03
N SER A 64 -10.16 5.76 -16.69
CA SER A 64 -10.64 6.99 -17.36
C SER A 64 -11.53 7.85 -16.44
N ASN A 65 -11.08 8.08 -15.21
CA ASN A 65 -11.78 8.83 -14.15
C ASN A 65 -13.14 8.26 -13.70
N LYS A 66 -13.45 7.00 -14.01
CA LYS A 66 -14.64 6.30 -13.49
C LYS A 66 -14.23 5.20 -12.52
N PRO A 67 -14.98 4.96 -11.43
CA PRO A 67 -14.71 3.86 -10.52
C PRO A 67 -14.68 2.53 -11.28
N TYR A 68 -13.65 1.72 -11.02
CA TYR A 68 -13.47 0.41 -11.65
C TYR A 68 -13.51 -0.72 -10.61
N GLN A 69 -12.78 -0.56 -9.51
CA GLN A 69 -12.75 -1.53 -8.41
C GLN A 69 -12.39 -0.83 -7.11
N ASP A 70 -13.03 -1.20 -6.02
CA ASP A 70 -12.68 -0.81 -4.66
C ASP A 70 -12.52 -2.04 -3.77
N SER A 71 -11.65 -1.94 -2.78
CA SER A 71 -11.43 -3.03 -1.82
C SER A 71 -11.00 -2.46 -0.48
N LEU A 72 -11.60 -2.98 0.59
CA LEU A 72 -11.30 -2.61 1.97
C LEU A 72 -10.88 -3.86 2.73
N TYR A 73 -9.78 -3.77 3.45
CA TYR A 73 -9.19 -4.89 4.17
C TYR A 73 -8.85 -4.50 5.60
N ARG A 74 -9.11 -5.45 6.51
CA ARG A 74 -8.71 -5.33 7.92
C ARG A 74 -7.51 -6.22 8.22
N LEU A 75 -6.46 -5.61 8.76
CA LEU A 75 -5.20 -6.25 9.15
C LEU A 75 -5.25 -6.75 10.60
N ASN A 76 -4.11 -7.23 11.10
CA ASN A 76 -4.00 -7.54 12.53
C ASN A 76 -3.98 -6.23 13.34
N PRO A 77 -4.64 -6.17 14.51
CA PRO A 77 -4.60 -5.05 15.47
C PRO A 77 -3.20 -4.56 15.87
N THR A 78 -2.21 -5.45 15.74
CA THR A 78 -0.81 -5.17 16.06
C THR A 78 -0.06 -4.54 14.89
N ASN A 79 -0.65 -4.48 13.69
CA ASN A 79 -0.05 -3.79 12.56
C ASN A 79 -0.11 -2.27 12.76
N SER A 80 0.92 -1.57 12.30
CA SER A 80 1.00 -0.11 12.35
C SER A 80 0.27 0.56 11.18
N ASP A 81 -0.02 1.86 11.30
CA ASP A 81 -0.47 2.70 10.18
C ASP A 81 0.45 2.58 8.97
N PHE A 82 1.76 2.67 9.20
CA PHE A 82 2.77 2.56 8.15
C PHE A 82 2.72 1.21 7.41
N GLN A 83 2.48 0.12 8.14
CA GLN A 83 2.28 -1.20 7.50
C GLN A 83 0.99 -1.25 6.68
N ALA A 84 -0.07 -0.57 7.11
CA ALA A 84 -1.31 -0.49 6.34
C ALA A 84 -1.11 0.26 5.01
N GLU A 85 -0.39 1.39 5.04
CA GLU A 85 -0.05 2.15 3.82
C GLU A 85 0.80 1.33 2.84
N LEU A 86 1.88 0.70 3.33
CA LEU A 86 2.76 -0.11 2.48
C LEU A 86 2.00 -1.28 1.83
N VAL A 87 1.15 -1.94 2.60
CA VAL A 87 0.33 -3.05 2.13
C VAL A 87 -0.69 -2.60 1.08
N ALA A 88 -1.27 -1.41 1.24
CA ALA A 88 -2.20 -0.87 0.26
C ALA A 88 -1.56 -0.69 -1.12
N ILE A 89 -0.28 -0.29 -1.16
CA ILE A 89 0.51 -0.16 -2.38
C ILE A 89 0.88 -1.54 -2.96
N ASP A 90 1.32 -2.48 -2.12
CA ASP A 90 1.73 -3.83 -2.55
C ASP A 90 0.56 -4.64 -3.17
N LEU A 91 -0.68 -4.33 -2.77
CA LEU A 91 -1.87 -4.99 -3.30
C LEU A 91 -2.32 -4.44 -4.67
N LEU A 92 -1.68 -3.40 -5.20
CA LEU A 92 -2.00 -2.92 -6.54
C LEU A 92 -1.64 -3.97 -7.60
N PRO A 93 -2.51 -4.20 -8.62
CA PRO A 93 -2.19 -5.11 -9.71
C PRO A 93 -0.87 -4.73 -10.40
N SER A 94 -0.06 -5.74 -10.74
CA SER A 94 1.17 -5.53 -11.53
C SER A 94 0.84 -4.82 -12.86
N GLY A 95 1.39 -3.63 -13.07
CA GLY A 95 1.11 -2.79 -14.26
C GLY A 95 0.47 -1.43 -13.96
N PHE A 96 0.30 -1.08 -12.68
CA PHE A 96 0.31 0.31 -12.21
C PHE A 96 1.75 0.83 -12.06
#